data_AF-A0A811RBL6-F1
#
_entry.id   AF-A0A811RBL6-F1
#
_cell.length_a   1.000
_cell.length_b   1.000
_cell.length_c   1.000
_cell.angle_alpha   90.00
_cell.angle_beta   90.00
_cell.angle_gamma   90.00
#
_symmetry.space_group_name_H-M   'P 1'
#
loop_
_entity.id
_entity.type
_entity.pdbx_description
1 polymer ?
#
loop_
_entity_poly.entity_id
_entity_poly.type
_entity_poly.pdbx_seq_one_letter_code
_entity_poly.pdbx_strand_id
1 'polypeptide(L)'
;MGATSTGKTKLPIDISKAIGGEVMNADKMQIYACLDIATNKIRPSDQGGIPHHLFGVLSSIAYDLSVPSFRSMATSTAESIARWGRVPVLVGGSNSFMHGFLFDQLDLSLGNPFTIPRYKPNLRFTSCLL
;
A
#
# COMPACT_ATOMS: atom_id res chain seq x y z
N MET A 1 -10.69 -1.50 -2.89
CA MET A 1 -10.04 -2.60 -3.67
C MET A 1 -10.60 -2.71 -5.10
N GLY A 2 -9.88 -3.23 -6.10
CA GLY A 2 -10.51 -3.57 -7.39
C GLY A 2 -9.56 -4.22 -8.42
N ALA A 3 -10.09 -4.62 -9.58
CA ALA A 3 -9.34 -5.24 -10.67
C ALA A 3 -8.45 -4.26 -11.47
N THR A 4 -7.29 -4.72 -11.92
CA THR A 4 -6.37 -3.99 -12.81
C THR A 4 -7.15 -3.46 -14.04
N SER A 5 -6.98 -2.17 -14.38
CA SER A 5 -7.63 -1.45 -15.51
C SER A 5 -8.91 -0.61 -15.26
N THR A 6 -9.40 -0.43 -14.02
CA THR A 6 -10.57 0.45 -13.75
C THR A 6 -10.24 1.90 -13.33
N GLY A 7 -9.10 2.47 -13.73
CA GLY A 7 -8.76 3.87 -13.39
C GLY A 7 -8.23 4.11 -11.96
N LYS A 8 -7.69 3.06 -11.32
CA LYS A 8 -7.04 3.09 -9.99
C LYS A 8 -5.89 4.06 -9.85
N THR A 9 -5.41 4.59 -10.96
CA THR A 9 -4.32 5.52 -11.02
C THR A 9 -4.79 6.95 -10.70
N LYS A 10 -5.98 7.34 -11.17
CA LYS A 10 -6.53 8.68 -10.94
C LYS A 10 -7.22 8.83 -9.59
N LEU A 11 -8.00 7.82 -9.18
CA LEU A 11 -8.79 7.90 -7.95
C LEU A 11 -7.95 8.21 -6.69
N PRO A 12 -6.78 7.58 -6.46
CA PRO A 12 -5.97 7.90 -5.31
C PRO A 12 -5.35 9.28 -5.38
N ILE A 13 -4.96 9.74 -6.58
CA ILE A 13 -4.42 11.09 -6.76
C ILE A 13 -5.49 12.12 -6.44
N ASP A 14 -6.72 11.92 -6.92
CA ASP A 14 -7.83 12.84 -6.69
C ASP A 14 -8.22 12.87 -5.20
N ILE A 15 -8.26 11.71 -4.54
CA ILE A 15 -8.48 11.61 -3.09
C ILE A 15 -7.35 12.30 -2.32
N SER A 16 -6.09 11.99 -2.64
CA SER A 16 -4.92 12.60 -2.00
C SER A 16 -4.90 14.12 -2.18
N LYS A 17 -5.28 14.64 -3.35
CA LYS A 17 -5.45 16.09 -3.56
C LYS A 17 -6.54 16.68 -2.69
N ALA A 18 -7.69 16.01 -2.58
CA ALA A 18 -8.82 16.50 -1.80
C ALA A 18 -8.53 16.53 -0.30
N ILE A 19 -7.76 15.57 0.23
CA ILE A 19 -7.49 15.43 1.67
C ILE A 19 -6.10 15.91 2.11
N GLY A 20 -5.28 16.43 1.18
CA GLY A 20 -3.89 16.79 1.46
C GLY A 20 -3.01 15.58 1.82
N GLY A 21 -3.26 14.45 1.19
CA GLY A 21 -2.61 13.18 1.46
C GLY A 21 -1.46 12.83 0.53
N GLU A 22 -0.74 11.76 0.87
CA GLU A 22 0.36 11.19 0.10
C GLU A 22 0.09 9.70 -0.17
N VAL A 23 0.49 9.21 -1.35
CA VAL A 23 0.15 7.85 -1.78
C VAL A 23 1.22 6.85 -1.31
N MET A 24 0.82 5.74 -0.72
CA MET A 24 1.71 4.63 -0.34
C MET A 24 1.31 3.35 -1.08
N ASN A 25 2.27 2.71 -1.75
CA ASN A 25 2.03 1.46 -2.46
C ASN A 25 1.98 0.23 -1.53
N ALA A 26 1.00 -0.64 -1.75
CA ALA A 26 0.82 -1.94 -1.12
C ALA A 26 0.76 -3.08 -2.15
N ASP A 27 1.29 -2.88 -3.36
CA ASP A 27 1.44 -3.92 -4.37
C ASP A 27 2.86 -4.52 -4.34
N LYS A 28 2.94 -5.84 -4.10
CA LYS A 28 4.20 -6.59 -3.95
C LYS A 28 5.10 -6.48 -5.18
N MET A 29 4.53 -6.41 -6.38
CA MET A 29 5.33 -6.33 -7.62
C MET A 29 5.80 -4.90 -7.92
N GLN A 30 4.99 -3.89 -7.57
CA GLN A 30 5.37 -2.48 -7.81
C GLN A 30 6.39 -1.92 -6.80
N ILE A 31 6.64 -2.63 -5.69
CA ILE A 31 7.69 -2.26 -4.71
C ILE A 31 9.11 -2.46 -5.28
N TYR A 32 9.31 -3.37 -6.24
CA TYR A 32 10.63 -3.60 -6.83
C TYR A 32 10.95 -2.59 -7.94
N ALA A 33 12.20 -2.14 -8.02
CA ALA A 33 12.68 -1.12 -8.95
C ALA A 33 12.60 -1.58 -10.41
N CYS A 34 12.94 -2.84 -10.69
CA CYS A 34 12.77 -3.42 -12.02
C CYS A 34 11.28 -3.61 -12.36
N LEU A 35 10.93 -3.46 -13.64
CA LEU A 35 9.60 -3.71 -14.24
C LEU A 35 8.63 -2.50 -14.32
N ASP A 36 9.10 -1.27 -14.50
CA ASP A 36 8.20 -0.08 -14.61
C ASP A 36 7.09 -0.23 -15.67
N ILE A 37 7.44 -0.78 -16.84
CA ILE A 37 6.50 -1.00 -17.96
C ILE A 37 5.58 -2.20 -17.67
N ALA A 38 6.11 -3.30 -17.14
CA ALA A 38 5.34 -4.52 -16.91
C ALA A 38 4.45 -4.45 -15.65
N THR A 39 4.78 -3.59 -14.68
CA THR A 39 4.01 -3.40 -13.44
C THR A 39 3.10 -2.16 -13.49
N ASN A 40 3.02 -1.50 -14.65
CA ASN A 40 2.15 -0.33 -14.87
C ASN A 40 2.38 0.79 -13.82
N LYS A 41 3.66 1.06 -13.50
CA LYS A 41 3.99 2.13 -12.55
C LYS A 41 3.61 3.49 -13.12
N ILE A 42 3.06 4.32 -12.25
CA ILE A 42 2.75 5.71 -12.55
C ILE A 42 4.04 6.43 -12.95
N ARG A 43 4.00 7.20 -14.04
CA ARG A 43 5.12 8.09 -14.39
C ARG A 43 5.11 9.30 -13.46
N PRO A 44 6.26 9.89 -13.11
CA PRO A 44 6.31 11.12 -12.31
C PRO A 44 5.44 12.25 -12.86
N SER A 45 5.32 12.36 -14.19
CA SER A 45 4.44 13.33 -14.86
C SER A 45 2.96 13.13 -14.54
N ASP A 46 2.55 11.89 -14.26
CA ASP A 46 1.17 11.49 -14.07
C ASP A 46 0.79 11.43 -12.57
N GLN A 47 1.75 11.67 -11.66
CA GLN A 47 1.55 11.72 -10.20
C GLN A 47 0.75 12.93 -9.73
N GLY A 48 0.54 13.91 -10.60
CA GLY A 48 -0.27 15.10 -10.30
C GLY A 48 0.26 15.95 -9.15
N GLY A 49 1.58 15.89 -8.88
CA GLY A 49 2.25 16.63 -7.80
C GLY A 49 2.14 15.99 -6.40
N ILE A 50 1.54 14.81 -6.28
CA ILE A 50 1.40 14.10 -5.02
C ILE A 50 2.61 13.18 -4.80
N PRO A 51 3.27 13.21 -3.62
CA PRO A 51 4.32 12.24 -3.29
C PRO A 51 3.80 10.80 -3.29
N HIS A 52 4.57 9.90 -3.91
CA HIS A 52 4.30 8.47 -3.98
C HIS A 52 5.42 7.70 -3.29
N HIS A 53 5.05 6.83 -2.35
CA HIS A 53 5.98 6.06 -1.52
C HIS A 53 5.87 4.56 -1.80
N LEU A 54 6.92 3.80 -1.49
CA LEU A 54 7.00 2.34 -1.65
C LEU A 54 6.83 1.86 -3.10
N PHE A 55 7.10 2.72 -4.08
CA PHE A 55 7.26 2.33 -5.48
C PHE A 55 8.74 2.17 -5.81
N GLY A 56 9.15 1.00 -6.30
CA GLY A 56 10.53 0.77 -6.73
C GLY A 56 11.61 0.92 -5.66
N VAL A 57 11.25 0.81 -4.37
CA VAL A 57 12.18 0.99 -3.24
C VAL A 57 13.14 -0.20 -3.04
N LEU A 58 12.81 -1.39 -3.58
CA LEU A 58 13.69 -2.56 -3.52
C LEU A 58 14.41 -2.78 -4.85
N SER A 59 15.74 -2.86 -4.81
CA SER A 59 16.58 -2.95 -6.01
C SER A 59 16.53 -4.31 -6.72
N SER A 60 16.22 -5.40 -6.02
CA SER A 60 16.25 -6.75 -6.58
C SER A 60 15.03 -7.57 -6.18
N ILE A 61 14.43 -8.25 -7.16
CA ILE A 61 13.34 -9.22 -6.98
C ILE A 61 13.83 -10.55 -6.40
N ALA A 62 15.15 -10.75 -6.31
CA ALA A 62 15.74 -11.99 -5.78
C ALA A 62 15.43 -12.21 -4.29
N TYR A 63 15.06 -11.14 -3.58
CA TYR A 63 14.66 -11.21 -2.17
C TYR A 63 13.15 -11.06 -2.08
N ASP A 64 12.48 -12.12 -1.66
CA ASP A 64 11.04 -12.09 -1.55
C ASP A 64 10.62 -11.26 -0.32
N LEU A 65 9.99 -10.11 -0.56
CA LEU A 65 9.55 -9.22 0.51
C LEU A 65 8.46 -9.90 1.35
N SER A 66 8.77 -10.10 2.63
CA SER A 66 7.86 -10.67 3.60
C SER A 66 6.81 -9.63 4.07
N VAL A 67 5.64 -10.12 4.50
CA VAL A 67 4.57 -9.27 5.05
C VAL A 67 5.03 -8.48 6.29
N PRO A 68 5.78 -9.05 7.26
CA PRO A 68 6.33 -8.28 8.39
C PRO A 68 7.27 -7.15 7.94
N SER A 69 8.15 -7.42 6.97
CA SER A 69 9.07 -6.40 6.44
C SER A 69 8.29 -5.28 5.75
N PHE A 70 7.28 -5.61 4.92
CA PHE A 70 6.38 -4.62 4.34
C PHE A 70 5.67 -3.79 5.42
N ARG A 71 5.11 -4.43 6.45
CA ARG A 71 4.43 -3.75 7.56
C ARG A 71 5.35 -2.73 8.24
N SER A 72 6.61 -3.09 8.49
CA SER A 72 7.60 -2.20 9.10
C SER A 72 7.85 -0.97 8.22
N MET A 73 8.13 -1.17 6.93
CA MET A 73 8.35 -0.08 5.97
C MET A 73 7.13 0.83 5.86
N ALA A 74 5.95 0.26 5.63
CA ALA A 74 4.71 1.02 5.49
C ALA A 74 4.34 1.79 6.77
N THR A 75 4.64 1.24 7.95
CA THR A 75 4.46 1.94 9.23
C THR A 75 5.35 3.17 9.30
N SER A 76 6.65 3.01 9.03
CA SER A 76 7.62 4.11 9.07
C SER A 76 7.26 5.21 8.06
N THR A 77 6.83 4.84 6.85
CA THR A 77 6.33 5.77 5.83
C THR A 77 5.09 6.51 6.31
N ALA A 78 4.10 5.81 6.85
CA ALA A 78 2.87 6.43 7.36
C ALA A 78 3.15 7.41 8.50
N GLU A 79 4.02 7.05 9.44
CA GLU A 79 4.45 7.92 10.54
C GLU A 79 5.23 9.14 10.05
N SER A 80 6.04 8.99 8.99
CA SER A 80 6.69 10.12 8.34
C SER A 80 5.63 11.07 7.78
N ILE A 81 4.72 10.59 6.93
CA ILE A 81 3.66 11.41 6.30
C ILE A 81 2.83 12.13 7.36
N ALA A 82 2.43 11.43 8.42
CA ALA A 82 1.65 12.00 9.53
C ALA A 82 2.42 13.10 10.28
N ARG A 83 3.74 12.97 10.47
CA ARG A 83 4.58 14.02 11.07
C ARG A 83 4.60 15.31 10.25
N TRP A 84 4.39 15.23 8.93
CA TRP A 84 4.25 16.40 8.05
C TRP A 84 2.81 16.96 8.01
N GLY A 85 1.91 16.45 8.86
CA GLY A 85 0.51 16.88 8.90
C GLY A 85 -0.32 16.43 7.70
N ARG A 86 0.13 15.39 6.98
CA ARG A 86 -0.53 14.85 5.78
C ARG A 86 -1.17 13.49 6.06
N VAL A 87 -2.08 13.08 5.20
CA VAL A 87 -2.80 11.81 5.34
C VAL A 87 -2.15 10.72 4.48
N PRO A 88 -1.67 9.60 5.04
CA PRO A 88 -1.18 8.48 4.24
C PRO A 88 -2.35 7.74 3.55
N VAL A 89 -2.30 7.64 2.23
CA VAL A 89 -3.30 6.97 1.39
C VAL A 89 -2.71 5.68 0.84
N LEU A 90 -3.10 4.54 1.42
CA LEU A 90 -2.62 3.23 0.99
C LEU A 90 -3.35 2.76 -0.28
N VAL A 91 -2.60 2.37 -1.31
CA VAL A 91 -3.13 1.85 -2.58
C VAL A 91 -2.39 0.58 -2.98
N GLY A 92 -3.10 -0.44 -3.47
CA GLY A 92 -2.45 -1.65 -3.97
C GLY A 92 -3.41 -2.81 -4.13
N GLY A 93 -2.97 -3.83 -4.88
CA GLY A 93 -3.74 -5.06 -5.13
C GLY A 93 -3.34 -6.25 -4.26
N SER A 94 -2.24 -6.17 -3.49
CA SER A 94 -1.76 -7.31 -2.71
C SER A 94 -2.51 -7.42 -1.38
N ASN A 95 -3.53 -8.28 -1.35
CA ASN A 95 -4.38 -8.50 -0.17
C ASN A 95 -3.59 -8.86 1.09
N SER A 96 -2.50 -9.63 0.97
CA SER A 96 -1.61 -9.98 2.09
C SER A 96 -0.92 -8.77 2.71
N PHE A 97 -0.50 -7.80 1.89
CA PHE A 97 0.17 -6.58 2.34
C PHE A 97 -0.83 -5.59 2.95
N MET A 98 -1.97 -5.38 2.29
CA MET A 98 -3.09 -4.60 2.82
C MET A 98 -3.49 -5.13 4.20
N HIS A 99 -3.69 -6.44 4.31
CA HIS A 99 -4.05 -7.09 5.56
C HIS A 99 -2.96 -6.95 6.63
N GLY A 100 -1.70 -7.25 6.29
CA GLY A 100 -0.59 -7.16 7.24
C GLY A 100 -0.36 -5.76 7.82
N PHE A 101 -0.72 -4.73 7.05
CA PHE A 101 -0.65 -3.33 7.48
C PHE A 101 -1.87 -2.88 8.29
N LEU A 102 -3.09 -3.25 7.84
CA LEU A 102 -4.34 -2.77 8.43
C LEU A 102 -4.67 -3.41 9.78
N PHE A 103 -4.29 -4.67 10.01
CA PHE A 103 -4.71 -5.40 11.20
C PHE A 103 -3.67 -5.38 12.33
N ASP A 104 -4.17 -5.23 13.55
CA ASP A 104 -3.35 -5.04 14.74
C ASP A 104 -2.50 -6.29 15.04
N GLN A 105 -3.12 -7.48 14.98
CA GLN A 105 -2.43 -8.75 15.12
C GLN A 105 -2.03 -9.32 13.75
N LEU A 106 -0.72 -9.49 13.55
CA LEU A 106 -0.20 -10.29 12.45
C LEU A 106 -0.12 -11.75 12.90
N ASP A 107 -1.24 -12.46 12.85
CA ASP A 107 -1.24 -13.88 13.18
C ASP A 107 -0.76 -14.68 11.96
N LEU A 108 0.52 -15.06 11.99
CA LEU A 108 1.15 -15.88 10.95
C LEU A 108 0.78 -17.38 11.09
N SER A 109 0.11 -17.77 12.17
CA SER A 109 -0.34 -19.16 12.41
C SER A 109 -1.71 -19.44 11.81
N LEU A 110 -2.56 -18.40 11.68
CA LEU A 110 -3.74 -18.44 10.83
C LEU A 110 -3.24 -18.45 9.39
N GLY A 111 -3.64 -19.45 8.60
CA GLY A 111 -3.28 -19.58 7.19
C GLY A 111 -3.80 -18.41 6.34
N ASN A 112 -4.53 -18.67 5.25
CA ASN A 112 -5.13 -17.56 4.50
C ASN A 112 -6.28 -16.95 5.34
N PRO A 113 -6.18 -15.72 5.89
CA PRO A 113 -7.24 -15.15 6.72
C PRO A 113 -8.53 -14.89 5.92
N PHE A 114 -8.44 -14.83 4.58
CA PHE A 114 -9.56 -14.66 3.68
C PHE A 114 -10.38 -15.95 3.46
N THR A 115 -9.89 -17.11 3.91
CA THR A 115 -10.65 -18.37 3.88
C THR A 115 -11.44 -18.63 5.17
N ILE A 116 -11.30 -17.76 6.17
CA ILE A 116 -11.95 -17.94 7.47
C ILE A 116 -13.32 -17.24 7.45
N PRO A 117 -14.44 -17.98 7.64
CA PRO A 117 -15.75 -17.38 7.77
C PRO A 117 -15.80 -16.51 9.04
N ARG A 118 -16.12 -15.22 8.92
CA ARG A 118 -16.19 -14.20 10.00
C ARG A 118 -14.84 -13.80 10.64
N TYR A 119 -13.81 -13.63 9.82
CA TYR A 119 -12.59 -12.95 10.27
C TYR A 119 -12.86 -11.45 10.54
N LYS A 120 -12.82 -11.03 11.81
CA LYS A 120 -13.00 -9.63 12.27
C LYS A 120 -11.84 -9.22 13.18
N PRO A 121 -10.72 -8.76 12.64
CA PRO A 121 -9.61 -8.30 13.46
C PRO A 121 -9.79 -6.83 13.76
N ASN A 122 -9.17 -6.40 14.87
CA ASN A 122 -9.06 -4.99 15.17
C ASN A 122 -8.17 -4.31 14.12
N LEU A 123 -8.69 -3.22 13.57
CA LEU A 123 -7.91 -2.34 12.70
C LEU A 123 -6.92 -1.58 13.57
N ARG A 124 -5.69 -1.46 13.09
CA ARG A 124 -4.63 -0.68 13.73
C ARG A 124 -4.90 0.82 13.68
N PHE A 125 -5.69 1.27 12.69
CA PHE A 125 -6.01 2.67 12.46
C PHE A 125 -7.53 2.86 12.50
N THR A 126 -7.98 3.91 13.20
CA THR A 126 -9.40 4.25 13.38
C THR A 126 -10.04 4.89 12.15
N SER A 127 -9.24 5.33 11.17
CA SER A 127 -9.69 5.97 9.93
C SER A 127 -9.10 5.28 8.71
N CYS A 128 -9.70 4.17 8.29
CA CYS A 128 -9.38 3.52 7.02
C CYS A 128 -10.59 3.56 6.09
N LEU A 129 -10.41 4.17 4.91
CA LEU A 129 -11.31 4.01 3.77
C LEU A 129 -10.83 2.80 2.96
N LEU A 130 -11.69 1.79 2.79
CA LEU A 130 -11.42 0.54 2.06
C LEU A 130 -11.97 0.56 0.62
#